data_AF-A0A5J4Y6Z0-F1
#
_entry.id   AF-A0A5J4Y6Z0-F1
#
_cell.length_a   1.000
_cell.length_b   1.000
_cell.length_c   1.000
_cell.angle_alpha   90.00
_cell.angle_beta   90.00
_cell.angle_gamma   90.00
#
_symmetry.space_group_name_H-M   'P 1'
#
loop_
_entity.id
_entity.type
_entity.pdbx_description
1 polymer ?
#
loop_
_entity_poly.entity_id
_entity_poly.type
_entity_poly.pdbx_seq_one_letter_code
_entity_poly.pdbx_strand_id
1 'polypeptide(L)'
;MSCKASQAAHAVNDFFGALGEMPEETLATYLISSLEDSAPDAVDLLELQDIVAGFCPSFDAVPDAQKLALLSTLVHQATVEGFPREGWRQQQAHRVEATIHEAPAALHNLQQSTETAESQQAGPLIDLYPENSPAYLNHVLHDVCHNQLEDAAHWLMDQGNLAQSEASWHACQEQKQRDAAEAVRKEKEHRKQLLAKYHLQAVGTSAPTEPKHACQAPNKKNQVRYREGQVVTAKGEKYITEKSGQEWDGGSKGKVVTKGKRGKGIV
;
A
#
# COMPACT_ATOMS: atom_id res chain seq x y z
N MET A 1 26.08 -9.22 -25.30
CA MET A 1 25.16 -8.77 -24.22
C MET A 1 24.85 -7.27 -24.24
N SER A 2 25.24 -6.50 -25.29
CA SER A 2 25.10 -5.04 -25.30
C SER A 2 23.71 -4.48 -25.70
N CYS A 3 22.79 -5.31 -26.22
CA CYS A 3 21.50 -4.81 -26.75
C CYS A 3 20.45 -4.48 -25.68
N LYS A 4 20.45 -5.16 -24.52
CA LYS A 4 19.40 -4.95 -23.50
C LYS A 4 19.54 -3.63 -22.74
N ALA A 5 20.77 -3.17 -22.49
CA ALA A 5 21.03 -1.90 -21.82
C ALA A 5 20.62 -0.69 -22.69
N SER A 6 20.90 -0.74 -23.99
CA SER A 6 20.50 0.30 -24.95
C SER A 6 18.98 0.40 -25.09
N GLN A 7 18.26 -0.73 -25.04
CA GLN A 7 16.80 -0.74 -25.11
C GLN A 7 16.14 -0.15 -23.86
N ALA A 8 16.72 -0.38 -22.67
CA ALA A 8 16.24 0.23 -21.43
C ALA A 8 16.48 1.75 -21.40
N ALA A 9 17.64 2.22 -21.86
CA ALA A 9 17.94 3.65 -21.94
C ALA A 9 16.98 4.38 -22.90
N HIS A 10 16.66 3.78 -24.04
CA HIS A 10 15.64 4.32 -24.95
C HIS A 10 14.26 4.35 -24.31
N ALA A 11 13.84 3.29 -23.61
CA ALA A 11 12.53 3.26 -22.94
C ALA A 11 12.40 4.33 -21.86
N VAL A 12 13.50 4.64 -21.14
CA VAL A 12 13.51 5.70 -20.14
C VAL A 12 13.47 7.10 -20.80
N ASN A 13 14.22 7.33 -21.87
CA ASN A 13 14.13 8.60 -22.61
C ASN A 13 12.75 8.79 -23.25
N ASP A 14 12.15 7.73 -23.78
CA ASP A 14 10.79 7.76 -24.31
C ASP A 14 9.75 8.00 -23.19
N PHE A 15 9.97 7.47 -21.99
CA PHE A 15 9.14 7.74 -20.81
C PHE A 15 9.17 9.24 -20.42
N PHE A 16 10.35 9.85 -20.30
CA PHE A 16 10.45 11.29 -19.99
C PHE A 16 9.98 12.17 -21.16
N GLY A 17 10.15 11.72 -22.40
CA GLY A 17 9.58 12.38 -23.58
C GLY A 17 8.06 12.38 -23.56
N ALA A 18 7.45 11.23 -23.28
CA ALA A 18 5.99 11.08 -23.16
C ALA A 18 5.43 11.86 -21.97
N LEU A 19 6.16 11.92 -20.85
CA LEU A 19 5.82 12.78 -19.71
C LEU A 19 5.83 14.28 -20.08
N GLY A 20 6.72 14.69 -20.98
CA GLY A 20 6.81 16.08 -21.44
C GLY A 20 5.68 16.52 -22.39
N GLU A 21 4.93 15.59 -22.98
CA GLU A 21 3.74 15.90 -23.79
C GLU A 21 2.47 15.99 -22.94
N MET A 22 2.50 15.52 -21.69
CA MET A 22 1.41 15.73 -20.75
C MET A 22 1.42 17.17 -20.20
N PRO A 23 0.23 17.74 -19.89
CA PRO A 23 0.19 18.98 -19.11
C PRO A 23 0.82 18.69 -17.75
N GLU A 24 2.02 19.24 -17.52
CA GLU A 24 2.86 19.00 -16.34
C GLU A 24 2.09 19.19 -15.03
N GLU A 25 1.11 20.09 -15.03
CA GLU A 25 0.22 20.34 -13.90
C GLU A 25 -0.64 19.14 -13.52
N THR A 26 -0.90 18.17 -14.40
CA THR A 26 -1.89 17.11 -14.13
C THR A 26 -1.28 15.94 -13.38
N LEU A 27 -0.11 15.46 -13.81
CA LEU A 27 0.57 14.34 -13.16
C LEU A 27 1.21 14.77 -11.84
N ALA A 28 1.88 15.93 -11.83
CA ALA A 28 2.48 16.47 -10.61
C ALA A 28 1.45 16.72 -9.53
N THR A 29 0.34 17.39 -9.87
CA THR A 29 -0.75 17.65 -8.90
C THR A 29 -1.37 16.35 -8.41
N TYR A 30 -1.55 15.35 -9.30
CA TYR A 30 -2.11 14.06 -8.89
C TYR A 30 -1.17 13.29 -7.97
N LEU A 31 0.13 13.23 -8.29
CA LEU A 31 1.14 12.59 -7.42
C LEU A 31 1.24 13.29 -6.06
N ILE A 32 1.23 14.63 -6.04
CA ILE A 32 1.24 15.40 -4.79
C ILE A 32 -0.03 15.10 -3.98
N SER A 33 -1.21 15.11 -4.60
CA SER A 33 -2.47 14.79 -3.94
C SER A 33 -2.51 13.35 -3.40
N SER A 34 -2.01 12.36 -4.16
CA SER A 34 -1.91 10.97 -3.67
C SER A 34 -0.90 10.80 -2.53
N LEU A 35 0.18 11.59 -2.53
CA LEU A 35 1.18 11.62 -1.46
C LEU A 35 0.68 12.37 -0.22
N GLU A 36 -0.16 13.39 -0.37
CA GLU A 36 -0.76 14.14 0.74
C GLU A 36 -1.85 13.33 1.47
N ASP A 37 -2.60 12.50 0.73
CA ASP A 37 -3.63 11.61 1.30
C ASP A 37 -3.04 10.36 1.97
N SER A 38 -1.77 10.03 1.68
CA SER A 38 -1.06 8.88 2.23
C SER A 38 -0.17 9.29 3.42
N ALA A 39 -0.09 8.46 4.46
CA ALA A 39 0.89 8.71 5.52
C ALA A 39 2.32 8.66 4.95
N PRO A 40 3.28 9.47 5.45
CA PRO A 40 4.61 9.61 4.87
C PRO A 40 5.40 8.28 4.79
N ASP A 41 5.08 7.33 5.67
CA ASP A 41 5.74 6.02 5.72
C ASP A 41 4.96 4.91 4.98
N ALA A 42 3.82 5.25 4.36
CA ALA A 42 2.86 4.28 3.81
C ALA A 42 2.53 4.49 2.33
N VAL A 43 3.43 5.14 1.58
CA VAL A 43 3.25 5.28 0.13
C VAL A 43 3.40 3.90 -0.51
N ASP A 44 2.27 3.34 -0.96
CA ASP A 44 2.28 2.07 -1.70
C ASP A 44 2.90 2.27 -3.08
N LEU A 45 4.16 1.87 -3.23
CA LEU A 45 4.91 1.96 -4.49
C LEU A 45 4.24 1.16 -5.62
N LEU A 46 3.44 0.13 -5.31
CA LEU A 46 2.70 -0.63 -6.32
C LEU A 46 1.50 0.16 -6.85
N GLU A 47 0.78 0.87 -5.97
CA GLU A 47 -0.29 1.77 -6.39
C GLU A 47 0.27 2.93 -7.22
N LEU A 48 1.41 3.49 -6.80
CA LEU A 48 2.11 4.53 -7.55
C LEU A 48 2.58 4.03 -8.92
N GLN A 49 3.06 2.79 -9.00
CA GLN A 49 3.43 2.13 -10.25
C GLN A 49 2.21 1.99 -11.18
N ASP A 50 1.07 1.53 -10.67
CA ASP A 50 -0.17 1.36 -11.44
C ASP A 50 -0.69 2.72 -11.96
N ILE A 51 -0.60 3.77 -11.13
CA ILE A 51 -0.96 5.14 -11.51
C ILE A 51 -0.06 5.62 -12.65
N VAL A 52 1.26 5.52 -12.50
CA VAL A 52 2.22 5.99 -13.52
C VAL A 52 2.10 5.18 -14.81
N ALA A 53 1.88 3.86 -14.72
CA ALA A 53 1.61 3.01 -15.88
C ALA A 53 0.32 3.41 -16.62
N GLY A 54 -0.71 3.84 -15.88
CA GLY A 54 -1.96 4.36 -16.45
C GLY A 54 -1.78 5.65 -17.26
N PHE A 55 -0.83 6.51 -16.87
CA PHE A 55 -0.50 7.73 -17.60
C PHE A 55 0.51 7.51 -18.72
N CYS A 56 1.44 6.55 -18.55
CA CYS A 56 2.51 6.29 -19.49
C CYS A 56 2.63 4.79 -19.79
N PRO A 57 1.98 4.29 -20.86
CA PRO A 57 2.02 2.87 -21.21
C PRO A 57 3.42 2.34 -21.52
N SER A 58 4.37 3.21 -21.92
CA SER A 58 5.77 2.83 -22.13
C SER A 58 6.50 2.53 -20.81
N PHE A 59 5.98 2.99 -19.68
CA PHE A 59 6.52 2.67 -18.36
C PHE A 59 6.49 1.16 -18.09
N ASP A 60 5.48 0.44 -18.58
CA ASP A 60 5.38 -1.02 -18.41
C ASP A 60 6.52 -1.79 -19.08
N ALA A 61 7.11 -1.22 -20.14
CA ALA A 61 8.26 -1.82 -20.84
C ALA A 61 9.58 -1.68 -20.06
N VAL A 62 9.62 -0.84 -19.02
CA VAL A 62 10.78 -0.66 -18.15
C VAL A 62 10.92 -1.86 -17.20
N PRO A 63 12.11 -2.40 -16.96
CA PRO A 63 12.31 -3.45 -15.95
C PRO A 63 11.90 -3.00 -14.54
N ASP A 64 11.29 -3.87 -13.75
CA ASP A 64 10.72 -3.51 -12.43
C ASP A 64 11.74 -2.90 -11.46
N ALA A 65 13.00 -3.36 -11.49
CA ALA A 65 14.07 -2.77 -10.68
C ALA A 65 14.34 -1.29 -11.02
N GLN A 66 14.17 -0.91 -12.29
CA GLN A 66 14.33 0.47 -12.75
C GLN A 66 13.07 1.29 -12.50
N LYS A 67 11.88 0.68 -12.59
CA LYS A 67 10.60 1.33 -12.24
C LYS A 67 10.63 1.84 -10.80
N LEU A 68 11.04 1.01 -9.84
CA LEU A 68 11.12 1.39 -8.44
C LEU A 68 12.12 2.52 -8.19
N ALA A 69 13.29 2.48 -8.85
CA ALA A 69 14.28 3.55 -8.75
C ALA A 69 13.74 4.88 -9.29
N LEU A 70 13.06 4.86 -10.44
CA LEU A 70 12.43 6.04 -11.02
C LEU A 70 11.32 6.60 -10.13
N LEU A 71 10.46 5.73 -9.59
CA LEU A 71 9.38 6.12 -8.66
C LEU A 71 9.95 6.73 -7.38
N SER A 72 10.98 6.12 -6.79
CA SER A 72 11.62 6.66 -5.59
C SER A 72 12.24 8.05 -5.84
N THR A 73 12.84 8.26 -7.02
CA THR A 73 13.41 9.55 -7.41
C THR A 73 12.32 10.60 -7.59
N LEU A 74 11.19 10.22 -8.23
CA LEU A 74 10.04 11.10 -8.41
C LEU A 74 9.41 11.50 -7.07
N VAL A 75 9.23 10.55 -6.14
CA VAL A 75 8.69 10.83 -4.80
C VAL A 75 9.65 11.72 -4.00
N HIS A 76 10.96 11.45 -4.06
CA HIS A 76 11.96 12.29 -3.40
C HIS A 76 11.97 13.72 -3.95
N GLN A 77 11.88 13.90 -5.27
CA GLN A 77 11.79 15.22 -5.89
C GLN A 77 10.48 15.95 -5.52
N ALA A 78 9.36 15.23 -5.52
CA ALA A 78 8.07 15.76 -5.12
C ALA A 78 8.06 16.29 -3.69
N THR A 79 8.73 15.59 -2.78
CA THR A 79 8.73 15.87 -1.33
C THR A 79 9.79 16.87 -0.90
N VAL A 80 10.99 16.85 -1.50
CA VAL A 80 12.12 17.68 -1.06
C VAL A 80 12.18 19.03 -1.75
N GLU A 81 12.00 19.06 -3.07
CA GLU A 81 12.26 20.27 -3.85
C GLU A 81 10.98 21.11 -4.03
N GLY A 82 9.80 20.49 -3.94
CA GLY A 82 8.53 21.07 -4.37
C GLY A 82 8.58 21.32 -5.88
N PHE A 83 7.66 20.77 -6.67
CA PHE A 83 7.76 20.79 -8.14
C PHE A 83 8.08 22.21 -8.68
N PRO A 84 9.29 22.46 -9.22
CA PRO A 84 9.61 23.76 -9.76
C PRO A 84 8.86 23.92 -11.08
N ARG A 85 7.96 24.91 -11.14
CA ARG A 85 7.04 25.13 -12.27
C ARG A 85 7.71 25.55 -13.59
N GLU A 86 9.02 25.81 -13.60
CA GLU A 86 9.73 26.27 -14.80
C GLU A 86 11.18 25.73 -14.85
N GLY A 87 11.53 25.04 -15.95
CA GLY A 87 12.93 24.64 -16.27
C GLY A 87 13.27 23.14 -16.16
N TRP A 88 12.33 22.30 -15.74
CA TRP A 88 12.59 20.90 -15.40
C TRP A 88 13.07 20.03 -16.58
N ARG A 89 12.61 20.32 -17.81
CA ARG A 89 12.89 19.51 -19.01
C ARG A 89 14.37 19.38 -19.37
N GLN A 90 15.15 20.46 -19.21
CA GLN A 90 16.57 20.45 -19.59
C GLN A 90 17.47 19.86 -18.49
N GLN A 91 17.06 19.92 -17.22
CA GLN A 91 17.82 19.30 -16.14
C GLN A 91 17.61 17.78 -16.05
N GLN A 92 16.41 17.25 -16.36
CA GLN A 92 16.17 15.81 -16.24
C GLN A 92 16.80 14.96 -17.35
N ALA A 93 16.82 15.42 -18.60
CA ALA A 93 17.48 14.67 -19.68
C ALA A 93 18.97 14.40 -19.36
N HIS A 94 19.67 15.38 -18.80
CA HIS A 94 21.07 15.23 -18.39
C HIS A 94 21.26 14.41 -17.09
N ARG A 95 20.29 14.45 -16.17
CA ARG A 95 20.41 13.75 -14.87
C ARG A 95 20.04 12.27 -15.00
N VAL A 96 19.03 11.92 -15.79
CA VAL A 96 18.57 10.54 -16.00
C VAL A 96 19.61 9.69 -16.76
N GLU A 97 20.32 10.27 -17.73
CA GLU A 97 21.45 9.59 -18.38
C GLU A 97 22.57 9.28 -17.37
N ALA A 98 22.80 10.16 -16.38
CA ALA A 98 23.73 9.87 -15.27
C ALA A 98 23.16 8.80 -14.32
N THR A 99 21.88 8.87 -13.95
CA THR A 99 21.25 7.90 -13.04
C THR A 99 21.14 6.50 -13.62
N ILE A 100 20.98 6.30 -14.94
CA ILE A 100 20.95 4.95 -15.53
C ILE A 100 22.32 4.26 -15.43
N HIS A 101 23.40 5.03 -15.50
CA HIS A 101 24.76 4.53 -15.35
C HIS A 101 25.22 4.42 -13.88
N GLU A 102 24.61 5.18 -12.95
CA GLU A 102 24.91 5.14 -11.50
C GLU A 102 23.87 4.39 -10.64
N ALA A 103 22.68 4.04 -11.16
CA ALA A 103 21.58 3.42 -10.40
C ALA A 103 21.96 2.16 -9.60
N PRO A 104 22.77 1.20 -10.11
CA PRO A 104 23.16 0.06 -9.29
C PRO A 104 24.09 0.47 -8.12
N ALA A 105 24.88 1.54 -8.27
CA ALA A 105 25.72 2.07 -7.21
C ALA A 105 24.94 2.97 -6.23
N ALA A 106 23.91 3.69 -6.70
CA ALA A 106 23.07 4.55 -5.87
C ALA A 106 22.08 3.75 -5.01
N LEU A 107 21.49 2.66 -5.52
CA LEU A 107 20.70 1.74 -4.70
C LEU A 107 21.55 1.04 -3.63
N HIS A 108 22.77 0.65 -4.00
CA HIS A 108 23.74 0.10 -3.04
C HIS A 108 24.11 1.16 -1.99
N ASN A 109 24.34 2.42 -2.39
CA ASN A 109 24.63 3.51 -1.44
C ASN A 109 23.42 3.87 -0.56
N LEU A 110 22.18 3.76 -1.04
CA LEU A 110 20.99 4.06 -0.24
C LEU A 110 20.72 2.96 0.80
N GLN A 111 20.87 1.68 0.43
CA GLN A 111 20.84 0.57 1.38
C GLN A 111 22.03 0.63 2.35
N GLN A 112 23.22 1.00 1.88
CA GLN A 112 24.38 1.20 2.73
C GLN A 112 24.23 2.41 3.66
N SER A 113 23.52 3.47 3.27
CA SER A 113 23.37 4.67 4.11
C SER A 113 22.46 4.44 5.32
N THR A 114 21.46 3.56 5.20
CA THR A 114 20.64 3.13 6.35
C THR A 114 21.36 2.09 7.19
N GLU A 115 22.07 1.15 6.57
CA GLU A 115 22.82 0.12 7.29
C GLU A 115 24.06 0.67 8.02
N THR A 116 24.72 1.71 7.51
CA THR A 116 25.96 2.24 8.11
C THR A 116 25.71 3.11 9.34
N ALA A 117 24.57 3.79 9.45
CA ALA A 117 24.27 4.60 10.63
C ALA A 117 23.84 3.74 11.82
N GLU A 118 23.07 2.68 11.58
CA GLU A 118 22.61 1.76 12.64
C GLU A 118 23.73 0.78 13.06
N SER A 119 24.53 0.30 12.10
CA SER A 119 25.64 -0.62 12.39
C SER A 119 26.78 0.02 13.20
N GLN A 120 26.90 1.35 13.19
CA GLN A 120 27.93 2.05 13.99
C GLN A 120 27.70 1.95 15.51
N GLN A 121 26.46 1.82 15.97
CA GLN A 121 26.17 1.78 17.41
C GLN A 121 26.45 0.41 18.04
N ALA A 122 26.34 -0.68 17.26
CA ALA A 122 26.67 -2.02 17.73
C ALA A 122 28.16 -2.38 17.60
N GLY A 123 29.01 -1.50 17.04
CA GLY A 123 30.45 -1.72 16.90
C GLY A 123 31.13 -2.26 18.16
N PRO A 124 30.94 -1.63 19.34
CA PRO A 124 31.50 -2.13 20.60
C PRO A 124 31.00 -3.52 21.00
N LEU A 125 29.75 -3.89 20.68
CA LEU A 125 29.21 -5.22 20.97
C LEU A 125 29.79 -6.27 20.02
N ILE A 126 30.02 -5.93 18.76
CA ILE A 126 30.64 -6.81 17.77
C ILE A 126 32.08 -7.15 18.17
N ASP A 127 32.82 -6.17 18.68
CA ASP A 127 34.19 -6.37 19.18
C ASP A 127 34.23 -7.29 20.41
N LEU A 128 33.21 -7.21 21.29
CA LEU A 128 33.10 -8.05 22.49
C LEU A 128 32.59 -9.47 22.19
N TYR A 129 31.73 -9.62 21.20
CA TYR A 129 31.07 -10.88 20.85
C TYR A 129 31.21 -11.21 19.35
N PRO A 130 32.43 -11.47 18.85
CA PRO A 130 32.68 -11.69 17.42
C PRO A 130 32.11 -13.02 16.89
N GLU A 131 31.73 -13.93 17.79
CA GLU A 131 31.14 -15.23 17.42
C GLU A 131 29.67 -15.12 17.01
N ASN A 132 28.99 -14.04 17.38
CA ASN A 132 27.57 -13.84 17.10
C ASN A 132 27.37 -12.98 15.84
N SER A 133 26.27 -13.22 15.13
CA SER A 133 25.86 -12.43 13.98
C SER A 133 25.67 -10.94 14.35
N PRO A 134 26.22 -10.00 13.55
CA PRO A 134 26.01 -8.56 13.79
C PRO A 134 24.54 -8.17 13.69
N ALA A 135 23.75 -8.86 12.86
CA ALA A 135 22.32 -8.62 12.74
C ALA A 135 21.56 -9.03 14.02
N TYR A 136 22.02 -10.09 14.70
CA TYR A 136 21.45 -10.50 15.98
C TYR A 136 21.81 -9.50 17.09
N LEU A 137 23.05 -9.03 17.14
CA LEU A 137 23.48 -8.02 18.11
C LEU A 137 22.71 -6.69 17.93
N ASN A 138 22.48 -6.27 16.68
CA ASN A 138 21.63 -5.12 16.37
C ASN A 138 20.19 -5.34 16.83
N HIS A 139 19.62 -6.52 16.62
CA HIS A 139 18.28 -6.84 17.11
C HIS A 139 18.17 -6.72 18.63
N VAL A 140 19.15 -7.26 19.37
CA VAL A 140 19.18 -7.14 20.84
C VAL A 140 19.27 -5.66 21.25
N LEU A 141 20.15 -4.90 20.62
CA LEU A 141 20.33 -3.48 20.92
C LEU A 141 19.03 -2.69 20.68
N HIS A 142 18.40 -2.85 19.52
CA HIS A 142 17.24 -2.07 19.11
C HIS A 142 15.92 -2.55 19.75
N ASP A 143 15.62 -3.85 19.63
CA ASP A 143 14.30 -4.40 19.97
C ASP A 143 14.19 -4.81 21.43
N VAL A 144 15.28 -5.26 22.06
CA VAL A 144 15.28 -5.73 23.46
C VAL A 144 15.68 -4.63 24.43
N CYS A 145 16.73 -3.87 24.08
CA CYS A 145 17.37 -2.91 24.98
C CYS A 145 17.16 -1.44 24.58
N HIS A 146 16.33 -1.15 23.57
CA HIS A 146 15.93 0.20 23.17
C HIS A 146 17.11 1.18 22.97
N ASN A 147 18.16 0.72 22.27
CA ASN A 147 19.38 1.46 21.96
C ASN A 147 20.28 1.79 23.15
N GLN A 148 20.12 1.10 24.29
CA GLN A 148 21.03 1.23 25.43
C GLN A 148 22.13 0.17 25.35
N LEU A 149 23.37 0.61 25.07
CA LEU A 149 24.52 -0.27 24.89
C LEU A 149 24.87 -1.06 26.17
N GLU A 150 24.83 -0.39 27.32
CA GLU A 150 25.16 -0.99 28.62
C GLU A 150 24.16 -2.08 29.02
N ASP A 151 22.87 -1.81 28.82
CA ASP A 151 21.80 -2.78 29.07
C ASP A 151 21.88 -3.97 28.12
N ALA A 152 22.22 -3.75 26.84
CA ALA A 152 22.43 -4.82 25.87
C ALA A 152 23.62 -5.71 26.26
N ALA A 153 24.74 -5.11 26.69
CA ALA A 153 25.88 -5.88 27.19
C ALA A 153 25.54 -6.69 28.45
N HIS A 154 24.79 -6.10 29.39
CA HIS A 154 24.32 -6.81 30.58
C HIS A 154 23.39 -7.97 30.23
N TRP A 155 22.44 -7.74 29.32
CA TRP A 155 21.52 -8.77 28.85
C TRP A 155 22.27 -9.93 28.20
N LEU A 156 23.26 -9.65 27.33
CA LEU A 156 24.08 -10.68 26.69
C LEU A 156 24.89 -11.51 27.69
N MET A 157 25.38 -10.90 28.78
CA MET A 157 26.07 -11.63 29.85
C MET A 157 25.12 -12.50 30.68
N ASP A 158 23.88 -12.07 30.89
CA ASP A 158 22.87 -12.85 31.61
C ASP A 158 22.36 -14.05 30.79
N GLN A 159 22.45 -13.98 29.46
CA GLN A 159 22.12 -15.12 28.59
C GLN A 159 23.20 -16.20 28.66
N GLY A 160 22.96 -17.23 29.47
CA GLY A 160 23.89 -18.36 29.63
C GLY A 160 24.19 -19.16 28.35
N ASN A 161 23.43 -18.98 27.27
CA ASN A 161 23.69 -19.60 25.97
C ASN A 161 23.29 -18.68 24.79
N LEU A 162 24.22 -17.83 24.38
CA LEU A 162 24.04 -16.88 23.27
C LEU A 162 23.76 -17.58 21.93
N ALA A 163 24.46 -18.68 21.63
CA ALA A 163 24.28 -19.42 20.39
C ALA A 163 22.86 -19.98 20.23
N GLN A 164 22.25 -20.46 21.33
CA GLN A 164 20.87 -20.92 21.31
C GLN A 164 19.88 -19.75 21.12
N SER A 165 20.14 -18.61 21.76
CA SER A 165 19.32 -17.42 21.63
C SER A 165 19.34 -16.89 20.18
N GLU A 166 20.52 -16.79 19.58
CA GLU A 166 20.70 -16.43 18.17
C GLU A 166 20.00 -17.41 17.22
N ALA A 167 20.15 -18.71 17.43
CA ALA A 167 19.46 -19.73 16.63
C ALA A 167 17.92 -19.59 16.71
N SER A 168 17.40 -19.28 17.91
CA SER A 168 15.96 -19.07 18.10
C SER A 168 15.46 -17.80 17.39
N TRP A 169 16.26 -16.73 17.39
CA TRP A 169 15.95 -15.50 16.66
C TRP A 169 15.94 -15.73 15.15
N HIS A 170 16.93 -16.44 14.61
CA HIS A 170 16.96 -16.80 13.19
C HIS A 170 15.76 -17.65 12.78
N ALA A 171 15.38 -18.64 13.61
CA ALA A 171 14.19 -19.45 13.35
C ALA A 171 12.90 -18.60 13.36
N CYS A 172 12.81 -17.61 14.27
CA CYS A 172 11.68 -16.67 14.31
C CYS A 172 11.63 -15.79 13.06
N GLN A 173 12.76 -15.27 12.60
CA GLN A 173 12.84 -14.47 11.37
C GLN A 173 12.45 -15.27 10.13
N GLU A 174 12.95 -16.50 10.01
CA GLU A 174 12.59 -17.38 8.90
C GLU A 174 11.08 -17.68 8.90
N GLN A 175 10.51 -17.95 10.08
CA GLN A 175 9.07 -18.16 10.21
C GLN A 175 8.27 -16.92 9.79
N LYS A 176 8.67 -15.74 10.24
CA LYS A 176 8.04 -14.46 9.86
C LYS A 176 8.07 -14.24 8.35
N GLN A 177 9.18 -14.56 7.69
CA GLN A 177 9.31 -14.46 6.23
C GLN A 177 8.38 -15.46 5.51
N ARG A 178 8.28 -16.70 6.01
CA ARG A 178 7.36 -17.71 5.46
C ARG A 178 5.91 -17.28 5.60
N ASP A 179 5.52 -16.77 6.77
CA ASP A 179 4.16 -16.30 7.03
C ASP A 179 3.81 -15.09 6.17
N ALA A 180 4.75 -14.15 5.99
CA ALA A 180 4.59 -13.01 5.09
C ALA A 180 4.41 -13.46 3.62
N ALA A 181 5.22 -14.42 3.16
CA ALA A 181 5.09 -14.97 1.81
C ALA A 181 3.76 -15.70 1.60
N GLU A 182 3.28 -16.44 2.60
CA GLU A 182 1.98 -17.09 2.55
C GLU A 182 0.83 -16.09 2.56
N ALA A 183 0.92 -15.01 3.35
CA ALA A 183 -0.05 -13.93 3.39
C ALA A 183 -0.18 -13.26 2.00
N VAL A 184 0.94 -12.93 1.36
CA VAL A 184 0.96 -12.38 -0.01
C VAL A 184 0.32 -13.35 -1.01
N ARG A 185 0.56 -14.66 -0.87
CA ARG A 185 -0.08 -15.67 -1.73
C ARG A 185 -1.60 -15.70 -1.54
N LYS A 186 -2.06 -15.73 -0.29
CA LYS A 186 -3.48 -15.71 0.07
C LYS A 186 -4.17 -14.44 -0.44
N GLU A 187 -3.50 -13.30 -0.34
CA GLU A 187 -4.01 -12.03 -0.85
C GLU A 187 -4.18 -12.06 -2.37
N LYS A 188 -3.18 -12.57 -3.11
CA LYS A 188 -3.26 -12.74 -4.57
C LYS A 188 -4.41 -13.68 -4.97
N GLU A 189 -4.60 -14.78 -4.24
CA GLU A 189 -5.72 -15.70 -4.46
C GLU A 189 -7.07 -15.04 -4.15
N HIS A 190 -7.16 -14.31 -3.04
CA HIS A 190 -8.35 -13.57 -2.65
C HIS A 190 -8.70 -12.49 -3.68
N ARG A 191 -7.72 -11.75 -4.18
CA ARG A 191 -7.89 -10.76 -5.27
C ARG A 191 -8.42 -11.44 -6.54
N LYS A 192 -7.87 -12.60 -6.93
CA LYS A 192 -8.38 -13.39 -8.06
C LYS A 192 -9.83 -13.84 -7.84
N GLN A 193 -10.18 -14.28 -6.64
CA GLN A 193 -11.55 -14.69 -6.30
C GLN A 193 -12.52 -13.51 -6.37
N LEU A 194 -12.12 -12.32 -5.90
CA LEU A 194 -12.92 -11.10 -6.02
C LEU A 194 -13.15 -10.72 -7.48
N LEU A 195 -12.09 -10.72 -8.30
CA LEU A 195 -12.19 -10.44 -9.74
C LEU A 195 -13.08 -11.45 -10.47
N ALA A 196 -13.04 -12.73 -10.07
CA ALA A 196 -13.89 -13.76 -10.66
C ALA A 196 -15.36 -13.59 -10.24
N LYS A 197 -15.61 -13.31 -8.95
CA LYS A 197 -16.97 -13.18 -8.40
C LYS A 197 -17.67 -11.92 -8.88
N TYR A 198 -16.95 -10.81 -8.82
CA TYR A 198 -17.39 -9.53 -9.35
C TYR A 198 -16.78 -9.44 -10.73
N HIS A 199 -17.42 -10.06 -11.73
CA HIS A 199 -17.13 -9.74 -13.13
C HIS A 199 -17.16 -8.23 -13.22
N LEU A 200 -15.99 -7.60 -13.21
CA LEU A 200 -15.83 -6.18 -13.43
C LEU A 200 -16.29 -5.99 -14.86
N GLN A 201 -17.61 -5.84 -15.02
CA GLN A 201 -18.17 -5.11 -16.14
C GLN A 201 -17.47 -3.77 -16.00
N ALA A 202 -16.44 -3.57 -16.82
CA ALA A 202 -15.93 -2.25 -17.09
C ALA A 202 -17.17 -1.39 -17.26
N VAL A 203 -17.36 -0.41 -16.38
CA VAL A 203 -18.44 0.56 -16.52
C VAL A 203 -18.09 1.31 -17.80
N GLY A 204 -18.52 0.75 -18.92
CA GLY A 204 -18.33 1.35 -20.22
C GLY A 204 -18.99 2.71 -20.12
N THR A 205 -18.21 3.76 -20.29
CA THR A 205 -18.69 5.13 -20.44
C THR A 205 -19.52 5.31 -21.72
N SER A 206 -19.73 4.24 -22.50
CA SER A 206 -20.78 4.18 -23.49
C SER A 206 -22.14 4.29 -22.81
N ALA A 207 -22.81 5.41 -23.08
CA ALA A 207 -24.17 5.73 -22.67
C ALA A 207 -25.08 4.49 -22.63
N PRO A 208 -25.97 4.38 -21.62
CA PRO A 208 -26.82 3.22 -21.43
C PRO A 208 -27.73 3.07 -22.64
N THR A 209 -27.36 2.19 -23.57
CA THR A 209 -28.29 1.71 -24.58
C THR A 209 -29.16 0.71 -23.86
N GLU A 210 -30.34 1.16 -23.45
CA GLU A 210 -31.34 0.36 -22.77
C GLU A 210 -31.48 -1.02 -23.44
N PRO A 211 -31.08 -2.11 -22.78
CA PRO A 211 -31.51 -3.42 -23.24
C PRO A 211 -32.99 -3.52 -22.85
N LYS A 212 -33.87 -3.51 -23.85
CA LYS A 212 -35.27 -3.94 -23.73
C LYS A 212 -35.32 -5.44 -23.38
N HIS A 213 -34.93 -5.79 -22.16
CA HIS A 213 -35.28 -7.08 -21.59
C HIS A 213 -36.70 -6.97 -21.06
N ALA A 214 -37.62 -7.56 -21.81
CA ALA A 214 -38.95 -7.90 -21.35
C ALA A 214 -38.84 -8.50 -19.95
N CYS A 215 -39.52 -7.88 -18.98
CA CYS A 215 -39.68 -8.38 -17.63
C CYS A 215 -40.36 -9.75 -17.68
N GLN A 216 -39.58 -10.82 -17.78
CA GLN A 216 -40.02 -12.12 -17.30
C GLN A 216 -39.83 -12.10 -15.80
N ALA A 217 -40.94 -11.84 -15.10
CA ALA A 217 -41.00 -11.94 -13.66
C ALA A 217 -40.46 -13.32 -13.23
N PRO A 218 -39.41 -13.41 -12.40
CA PRO A 218 -39.07 -14.68 -11.80
C PRO A 218 -40.28 -15.10 -10.98
N ASN A 219 -40.83 -16.29 -11.25
CA ASN A 219 -41.85 -16.93 -10.43
C ASN A 219 -41.33 -16.98 -9.00
N LYS A 220 -41.70 -15.99 -8.19
CA LYS A 220 -41.37 -15.90 -6.78
C LYS A 220 -42.12 -17.02 -6.08
N LYS A 221 -41.49 -18.19 -5.97
CA LYS A 221 -41.91 -19.21 -5.01
C LYS A 221 -41.85 -18.53 -3.64
N ASN A 222 -42.98 -18.55 -2.93
CA ASN A 222 -43.17 -17.90 -1.62
C ASN A 222 -42.03 -18.27 -0.67
N GLN A 223 -41.03 -17.41 -0.57
CA GLN A 223 -39.94 -17.57 0.38
C GLN A 223 -40.42 -17.04 1.73
N VAL A 224 -40.83 -17.95 2.61
CA VAL A 224 -41.21 -17.65 3.99
C VAL A 224 -39.95 -17.18 4.73
N ARG A 225 -39.99 -15.96 5.29
CA ARG A 225 -38.88 -15.42 6.08
C ARG A 225 -39.14 -15.71 7.56
N TYR A 226 -38.17 -16.32 8.21
CA TYR A 226 -38.19 -16.58 9.64
C TYR A 226 -37.27 -15.57 10.33
N ARG A 227 -37.72 -14.98 11.44
CA ARG A 227 -36.89 -14.18 12.34
C ARG A 227 -37.03 -14.80 13.72
N GLU A 228 -35.91 -15.17 14.33
CA GLU A 228 -35.87 -15.75 15.70
C GLU A 228 -36.77 -16.99 15.88
N GLY A 229 -36.83 -17.86 14.85
CA GLY A 229 -37.62 -19.09 14.90
C GLY A 229 -39.13 -18.91 14.67
N GLN A 230 -39.63 -17.69 14.49
CA GLN A 230 -41.04 -17.41 14.18
C GLN A 230 -41.24 -16.98 12.72
N VAL A 231 -42.33 -17.45 12.11
CA VAL A 231 -42.74 -17.15 10.73
C VAL A 231 -43.23 -15.70 10.65
N VAL A 232 -42.46 -14.83 9.99
CA VAL A 232 -42.85 -13.44 9.77
C VAL A 232 -43.41 -13.30 8.35
N THR A 233 -44.69 -13.65 8.25
CA THR A 233 -45.69 -13.29 7.22
C THR A 233 -45.46 -13.66 5.73
N ALA A 234 -46.47 -14.33 5.15
CA ALA A 234 -46.66 -14.49 3.70
C ALA A 234 -47.82 -13.61 3.13
N LYS A 235 -48.59 -12.94 3.99
CA LYS A 235 -49.65 -11.99 3.63
C LYS A 235 -49.55 -10.80 4.57
N GLY A 236 -49.60 -9.60 4.01
CA GLY A 236 -49.29 -8.33 4.70
C GLY A 236 -50.30 -7.91 5.77
N GLU A 237 -50.48 -8.71 6.81
CA GLU A 237 -51.12 -8.28 8.04
C GLU A 237 -50.03 -7.78 8.99
N LYS A 238 -50.06 -6.48 9.25
CA LYS A 238 -49.19 -5.84 10.25
C LYS A 238 -49.75 -6.17 11.63
N TYR A 239 -49.17 -7.12 12.34
CA TYR A 239 -49.44 -7.25 13.77
C TYR A 239 -48.56 -6.26 14.53
N ILE A 240 -49.21 -5.43 15.34
CA ILE A 240 -48.56 -4.62 16.37
C ILE A 240 -48.14 -5.60 17.46
N THR A 241 -46.83 -5.85 17.57
CA THR A 241 -46.30 -6.57 18.72
C THR A 241 -46.41 -5.66 19.93
N GLU A 242 -47.43 -5.85 20.77
CA GLU A 242 -47.42 -5.32 22.13
C GLU A 242 -46.18 -5.88 22.83
N LYS A 243 -45.15 -5.05 22.97
CA LYS A 243 -43.99 -5.36 23.79
C LYS A 243 -44.44 -5.29 25.25
N SER A 244 -44.92 -6.40 25.79
CA SER A 244 -44.99 -6.65 27.23
C SER A 244 -43.58 -6.84 27.78
N GLY A 245 -42.82 -5.75 27.83
CA GLY A 245 -41.44 -5.73 28.28
C GLY A 245 -41.14 -4.39 28.93
N GLN A 246 -41.63 -4.25 30.16
CA GLN A 246 -41.06 -3.48 31.26
C GLN A 246 -40.23 -2.23 30.85
N GLU A 247 -40.90 -1.08 30.90
CA GLU A 247 -40.32 0.26 30.89
C GLU A 247 -39.07 0.34 31.79
N TRP A 248 -37.90 0.40 31.16
CA TRP A 248 -36.76 1.09 31.73
C TRP A 248 -36.75 2.50 31.14
N ASP A 249 -37.32 3.45 31.91
CA ASP A 249 -37.13 4.88 31.74
C ASP A 249 -35.68 5.25 32.13
N GLY A 250 -34.76 4.93 31.22
CA GLY A 250 -33.36 5.36 31.27
C GLY A 250 -33.20 6.61 30.41
N GLY A 251 -33.65 7.75 30.94
CA GLY A 251 -33.54 9.06 30.30
C GLY A 251 -32.13 9.35 29.78
N SER A 252 -31.97 9.33 28.46
CA SER A 252 -30.96 10.15 27.79
C SER A 252 -31.61 10.84 26.59
N LYS A 253 -31.71 12.16 26.69
CA LYS A 253 -32.17 13.06 25.62
C LYS A 253 -31.13 13.08 24.49
N GLY A 254 -31.07 12.01 23.70
CA GLY A 254 -30.35 11.99 22.43
C GLY A 254 -31.09 12.83 21.40
N LYS A 255 -30.46 13.91 20.93
CA LYS A 255 -30.99 14.83 19.92
C LYS A 255 -31.63 14.07 18.74
N VAL A 256 -32.91 14.33 18.51
CA VAL A 256 -33.58 14.00 17.25
C VAL A 256 -32.99 14.91 16.18
N VAL A 257 -32.14 14.36 15.31
CA VAL A 257 -31.78 15.03 14.05
C VAL A 257 -33.03 14.99 13.19
N THR A 258 -33.79 16.08 13.19
CA THR A 258 -34.91 16.26 12.28
C THR A 258 -34.38 16.23 10.85
N LYS A 259 -34.68 15.13 10.16
CA LYS A 259 -34.54 14.98 8.71
C LYS A 259 -35.23 16.16 8.04
N GLY A 260 -34.45 17.15 7.65
CA GLY A 260 -34.89 18.34 6.94
C GLY A 260 -35.75 17.94 5.75
N LYS A 261 -37.01 18.39 5.79
CA LYS A 261 -37.99 18.23 4.73
C LYS A 261 -37.63 19.23 3.62
N ARG A 262 -37.30 18.70 2.44
CA ARG A 262 -37.43 19.27 1.08
C ARG A 262 -37.27 20.80 0.93
N GLY A 263 -36.16 21.22 0.34
CA GLY A 263 -36.13 22.37 -0.57
C GLY A 263 -36.49 21.92 -1.99
N LYS A 264 -37.42 22.62 -2.62
CA LYS A 264 -37.92 22.41 -3.99
C LYS A 264 -37.38 23.56 -4.84
N GLY A 265 -36.57 23.24 -5.86
CA GLY A 265 -36.35 24.01 -7.11
C GLY A 265 -35.88 25.48 -7.03
N ILE A 266 -34.82 25.77 -7.79
CA ILE A 266 -34.63 27.02 -8.55
C ILE A 266 -34.02 26.54 -9.88
N VAL A 267 -34.81 26.44 -10.96
CA VAL A 267 -34.98 27.40 -12.08
C VAL A 267 -33.66 27.80 -12.71
#